data_AF-A0A2W6YL88-F1
#
_entry.id   AF-A0A2W6YL88-F1
#
_cell.length_a   1.000
_cell.length_b   1.000
_cell.length_c   1.000
_cell.angle_alpha   90.00
_cell.angle_beta   90.00
_cell.angle_gamma   90.00
#
_symmetry.space_group_name_H-M   'P 1'
#
loop_
_entity.id
_entity.type
_entity.pdbx_description
1 polymer ?
#
loop_
_entity_poly.entity_id
_entity_poly.type
_entity_poly.pdbx_seq_one_letter_code
_entity_poly.pdbx_strand_id
1 'polypeptide(L)'
;MKTPKIYTYSPKNQKSAFDLYALSKGLNSGKPLENPCPNCFVISCRSKEELDQYRTLLFGLWKAKYFHQFLVGSVIPFIRINDFKNLVSEQMVHLQEKQKAYQKDVQKFKALEQNERAMYEQLLLISELKRIYISRHLKR
;
A
#
# COMPACT_ATOMS: atom_id res chain seq x y z
N MET A 1 19.98 -2.25 12.77
CA MET A 1 19.21 -3.42 12.26
C MET A 1 19.83 -3.87 10.94
N LYS A 2 19.92 -5.17 10.64
CA LYS A 2 20.39 -5.61 9.30
C LYS A 2 19.25 -5.44 8.31
N THR A 3 19.48 -4.75 7.20
CA THR A 3 18.48 -4.54 6.14
C THR A 3 18.01 -5.89 5.56
N PRO A 4 16.70 -6.09 5.36
CA PRO A 4 16.17 -7.31 4.75
C PRO A 4 16.64 -7.43 3.30
N LYS A 5 16.63 -8.65 2.79
CA LYS A 5 16.98 -8.90 1.38
C LYS A 5 15.83 -8.45 0.50
N ILE A 6 16.07 -7.43 -0.33
CA ILE A 6 15.09 -6.93 -1.31
C ILE A 6 15.52 -7.32 -2.72
N TYR A 7 14.63 -7.94 -3.49
CA TYR A 7 14.91 -8.40 -4.86
C TYR A 7 13.64 -8.38 -5.72
N THR A 8 13.80 -8.43 -7.04
CA THR A 8 12.65 -8.50 -7.97
C THR A 8 11.99 -9.87 -7.90
N TYR A 9 10.66 -9.90 -7.86
CA TYR A 9 9.92 -11.15 -7.88
C TYR A 9 10.19 -11.94 -9.18
N SER A 10 10.35 -13.25 -9.04
CA SER A 10 10.40 -14.20 -10.14
C SER A 10 9.58 -15.42 -9.74
N PRO A 11 8.74 -15.98 -10.63
CA PRO A 11 8.00 -17.21 -10.35
C PRO A 11 8.88 -18.42 -9.99
N LYS A 12 10.16 -18.38 -10.39
CA LYS A 12 11.14 -19.44 -10.11
C LYS A 12 11.70 -19.40 -8.68
N ASN A 13 11.52 -18.28 -7.96
CA ASN A 13 12.03 -18.14 -6.60
C ASN A 13 11.13 -18.90 -5.61
N GLN A 14 11.72 -19.61 -4.66
CA GLN A 14 10.96 -20.20 -3.55
C GLN A 14 10.31 -19.10 -2.71
N LYS A 15 9.06 -19.31 -2.32
CA LYS A 15 8.32 -18.43 -1.42
C LYS A 15 8.71 -18.72 0.03
N SER A 16 9.01 -17.68 0.80
CA SER A 16 9.15 -17.77 2.25
C SER A 16 7.86 -17.34 2.95
N ALA A 17 7.63 -17.87 4.15
CA ALA A 17 6.51 -17.47 5.01
C ALA A 17 6.59 -15.98 5.45
N PHE A 18 7.78 -15.40 5.43
CA PHE A 18 8.04 -14.02 5.84
C PHE A 18 8.34 -13.08 4.67
N ASP A 19 7.92 -13.45 3.46
CA ASP A 19 8.05 -12.58 2.30
C ASP A 19 6.90 -11.56 2.24
N LEU A 20 7.28 -10.29 2.05
CA LEU A 20 6.36 -9.20 1.74
C LEU A 20 6.55 -8.78 0.29
N TYR A 21 5.45 -8.49 -0.40
CA TYR A 21 5.47 -8.06 -1.78
C TYR A 21 5.11 -6.58 -1.88
N ALA A 22 5.83 -5.82 -2.71
CA ALA A 22 5.57 -4.41 -2.97
C ALA A 22 5.47 -4.15 -4.46
N LEU A 23 4.37 -3.54 -4.93
CA LEU A 23 4.20 -3.23 -6.35
C LEU A 23 5.33 -2.30 -6.85
N SER A 24 5.90 -2.57 -8.02
CA SER A 24 7.04 -1.79 -8.56
C SER A 24 6.69 -0.94 -9.77
N LYS A 25 5.48 -1.09 -10.34
CA LYS A 25 5.01 -0.33 -11.51
C LYS A 25 3.63 0.29 -11.28
N GLY A 26 3.38 1.38 -12.00
CA GLY A 26 2.18 2.19 -11.97
C GLY A 26 2.18 3.22 -10.84
N LEU A 27 1.10 4.01 -10.78
CA LEU A 27 0.90 5.04 -9.74
C LEU A 27 0.69 4.46 -8.33
N ASN A 28 0.49 3.14 -8.22
CA ASN A 28 0.40 2.42 -6.95
C ASN A 28 1.72 1.77 -6.53
N SER A 29 2.85 2.15 -7.14
CA SER A 29 4.16 1.63 -6.74
C SER A 29 4.42 1.84 -5.24
N GLY A 30 5.01 0.83 -4.61
CA GLY A 30 5.20 0.73 -3.17
C GLY A 30 4.01 0.17 -2.39
N LYS A 31 2.86 -0.06 -3.02
CA LYS A 31 1.71 -0.71 -2.39
C LYS A 31 2.08 -2.11 -1.89
N PRO A 32 1.88 -2.43 -0.60
CA PRO A 32 2.05 -3.79 -0.10
C PRO A 32 0.97 -4.71 -0.69
N LEU A 33 1.36 -5.91 -1.12
CA LEU A 33 0.49 -6.90 -1.74
C LEU A 33 0.42 -8.17 -0.88
N GLU A 34 -0.75 -8.81 -0.87
CA GLU A 34 -0.93 -10.13 -0.24
C GLU A 34 -0.36 -11.24 -1.10
N ASN A 35 -0.59 -11.16 -2.41
CA ASN A 35 -0.13 -12.12 -3.39
C ASN A 35 0.93 -11.48 -4.32
N PRO A 36 1.95 -12.23 -4.73
CA PRO A 36 2.95 -11.72 -5.67
C PRO A 36 2.35 -11.50 -7.06
N CYS A 37 3.00 -10.62 -7.83
CA CYS A 37 2.70 -10.39 -9.24
C CYS A 37 4.02 -10.12 -10.01
N PRO A 38 4.05 -10.23 -11.35
CA PRO A 38 5.27 -9.98 -12.12
C PRO A 38 5.93 -8.62 -11.89
N ASN A 39 5.14 -7.60 -11.52
CA ASN A 39 5.61 -6.24 -11.29
C ASN A 39 5.69 -5.93 -9.78
N CYS A 40 6.34 -6.79 -9.00
CA CYS A 40 6.60 -6.50 -7.58
C CYS A 40 8.05 -6.81 -7.17
N PHE A 41 8.46 -6.14 -6.08
CA PHE A 41 9.62 -6.50 -5.31
C PHE A 41 9.23 -7.41 -4.16
N VAL A 42 10.16 -8.25 -3.74
CA VAL A 42 10.07 -9.11 -2.57
C VAL A 42 10.98 -8.53 -1.50
N ILE A 43 10.46 -8.36 -0.29
CA ILE A 43 11.21 -8.04 0.92
C ILE A 43 11.18 -9.28 1.79
N SER A 44 12.31 -9.99 1.86
CA SER A 44 12.41 -11.21 2.62
C SER A 44 12.81 -10.89 4.06
N CYS A 45 11.83 -11.01 4.95
CA CYS A 45 11.99 -10.76 6.38
C CYS A 45 12.42 -12.04 7.11
N ARG A 46 12.97 -11.90 8.30
CA ARG A 46 13.50 -13.01 9.12
C ARG A 46 12.53 -13.48 10.19
N SER A 47 11.57 -12.64 10.55
CA SER A 47 10.56 -12.95 11.55
C SER A 47 9.23 -12.30 11.20
N LYS A 48 8.19 -12.70 11.91
CA LYS A 48 6.84 -12.13 11.78
C LYS A 48 6.82 -10.66 12.20
N GLU A 49 7.56 -10.31 13.24
CA GLU A 49 7.67 -8.93 13.74
C GLU A 49 8.29 -8.03 12.68
N GLU A 50 9.38 -8.46 12.04
CA GLU A 50 10.00 -7.70 10.95
C GLU A 50 9.05 -7.54 9.76
N LEU A 51 8.33 -8.61 9.39
CA LEU A 51 7.30 -8.58 8.35
C LEU A 51 6.21 -7.53 8.64
N ASP A 52 5.68 -7.51 9.86
CA ASP A 52 4.62 -6.58 10.27
C ASP A 52 5.11 -5.12 10.29
N GLN A 53 6.37 -4.90 10.66
CA GLN A 53 6.99 -3.59 10.62
C GLN A 53 7.12 -3.07 9.18
N TYR A 54 7.70 -3.85 8.26
CA TYR A 54 7.82 -3.44 6.86
C TYR A 54 6.45 -3.31 6.17
N ARG A 55 5.48 -4.16 6.53
CA ARG A 55 4.10 -4.05 6.03
C ARG A 55 3.45 -2.73 6.44
N THR A 56 3.63 -2.34 7.71
CA THR A 56 3.10 -1.07 8.24
C THR A 56 3.81 0.13 7.61
N LEU A 57 5.13 0.05 7.45
CA LEU A 57 5.94 1.06 6.76
C LEU A 57 5.45 1.30 5.33
N LEU A 58 5.43 0.25 4.51
CA LEU A 58 5.02 0.35 3.10
C LEU A 58 3.59 0.85 2.96
N PHE A 59 2.68 0.39 3.83
CA PHE A 59 1.29 0.84 3.80
C PHE A 59 1.20 2.36 3.95
N GLY A 60 1.86 2.94 4.96
CA GLY A 60 1.79 4.39 5.17
C GLY A 60 2.52 5.18 4.07
N LEU A 61 3.69 4.74 3.61
CA LEU A 61 4.39 5.37 2.48
C LEU A 61 3.55 5.37 1.20
N TRP A 62 2.86 4.27 0.91
CA TRP A 62 1.95 4.17 -0.24
C TRP A 62 0.74 5.09 -0.09
N LYS A 63 0.07 5.07 1.08
CA LYS A 63 -1.11 5.92 1.33
C LYS A 63 -0.77 7.41 1.30
N ALA A 64 0.41 7.79 1.77
CA ALA A 64 0.92 9.16 1.69
C ALA A 64 1.41 9.55 0.27
N LYS A 65 1.32 8.64 -0.72
CA LYS A 65 1.87 8.82 -2.08
C LYS A 65 3.37 9.14 -2.10
N TYR A 66 4.11 8.78 -1.05
CA TYR A 66 5.51 9.18 -0.88
C TYR A 66 6.43 8.63 -1.98
N PHE A 67 6.10 7.47 -2.56
CA PHE A 67 6.83 6.89 -3.68
C PHE A 67 6.73 7.70 -4.99
N HIS A 68 5.76 8.61 -5.13
CA HIS A 68 5.49 9.31 -6.40
C HIS A 68 6.69 10.16 -6.86
N GLN A 69 7.41 10.76 -5.93
CA GLN A 69 8.61 11.56 -6.22
C GLN A 69 9.79 10.73 -6.75
N PHE A 70 9.74 9.40 -6.63
CA PHE A 70 10.77 8.47 -7.10
C PHE A 70 10.35 7.70 -8.35
N LEU A 71 9.14 7.96 -8.87
CA LEU A 71 8.68 7.31 -10.09
C LEU A 71 9.37 7.88 -11.31
N VAL A 72 9.82 6.99 -12.18
CA VAL A 72 10.41 7.30 -13.48
C VAL A 72 9.62 6.62 -14.59
N GLY A 73 9.83 7.06 -15.83
CA GLY A 73 9.10 6.57 -17.00
C GLY A 73 7.85 7.39 -17.29
N SER A 74 7.56 7.57 -18.59
CA SER A 74 6.47 8.44 -19.07
C SER A 74 5.15 7.70 -19.25
N VAL A 75 5.16 6.57 -19.96
CA VAL A 75 3.94 5.81 -20.27
C VAL A 75 3.47 4.98 -19.09
N ILE A 76 4.40 4.24 -18.46
CA ILE A 76 4.13 3.44 -17.27
C ILE A 76 5.16 3.84 -16.21
N PRO A 77 4.78 4.68 -15.23
CA PRO A 77 5.68 5.04 -14.14
C PRO A 77 6.11 3.81 -13.35
N PHE A 78 7.35 3.77 -12.89
CA PHE A 78 7.87 2.69 -12.06
C PHE A 78 8.96 3.21 -11.11
N ILE A 79 9.24 2.47 -10.06
CA ILE A 79 10.34 2.77 -9.14
C ILE A 79 11.49 1.78 -9.37
N ARG A 80 12.73 2.28 -9.48
CA ARG A 80 13.90 1.41 -9.63
C ARG A 80 14.18 0.70 -8.31
N ILE A 81 14.71 -0.52 -8.38
CA ILE A 81 14.94 -1.33 -7.17
C ILE A 81 15.95 -0.70 -6.21
N ASN A 82 16.96 0.02 -6.71
CA ASN A 82 17.94 0.70 -5.87
C ASN A 82 17.32 1.87 -5.11
N ASP A 83 16.50 2.69 -5.78
CA ASP A 83 15.77 3.80 -5.17
C ASP A 83 14.81 3.26 -4.10
N PHE A 84 14.09 2.18 -4.41
CA PHE A 84 13.21 1.51 -3.45
C PHE A 84 13.97 0.99 -2.22
N LYS A 85 15.11 0.32 -2.41
CA LYS A 85 15.96 -0.20 -1.31
C LYS A 85 16.44 0.91 -0.40
N ASN A 86 16.99 1.98 -0.97
CA ASN A 86 17.54 3.10 -0.24
C ASN A 86 16.44 3.78 0.59
N LEU A 87 15.31 4.08 -0.06
CA LEU A 87 14.17 4.72 0.57
C LEU A 87 13.60 3.88 1.73
N VAL A 88 13.34 2.59 1.50
CA VAL A 88 12.78 1.73 2.55
C VAL A 88 13.73 1.60 3.72
N SER A 89 15.04 1.47 3.46
CA SER A 89 16.06 1.41 4.51
C SER A 89 16.14 2.70 5.32
N GLU A 90 16.17 3.86 4.65
CA GLU A 90 16.24 5.18 5.29
C GLU A 90 15.00 5.44 6.16
N GLN A 91 13.80 5.19 5.61
CA GLN A 91 12.55 5.40 6.34
C GLN A 91 12.40 4.45 7.53
N MET A 92 12.88 3.21 7.40
CA MET A 92 12.86 2.26 8.51
C MET A 92 13.75 2.70 9.66
N VAL A 93 14.95 3.23 9.37
CA VAL A 93 15.86 3.79 10.38
C VAL A 93 15.24 5.04 11.03
N HIS A 94 14.72 5.97 10.22
CA HIS A 94 14.10 7.19 10.72
C HIS A 94 12.89 6.93 11.63
N LEU A 95 12.09 5.90 11.32
CA LEU A 95 10.90 5.54 12.09
C LEU A 95 11.20 4.61 13.27
N GLN A 96 12.43 4.14 13.45
CA GLN A 96 12.78 3.17 14.49
C GLN A 96 12.46 3.71 15.91
N GLU A 97 12.75 4.98 16.18
CA GLU A 97 12.49 5.62 17.47
C GLU A 97 10.99 5.90 17.71
N LYS A 98 10.24 6.14 16.63
CA LYS A 98 8.82 6.54 16.66
C LYS A 98 7.87 5.42 16.25
N GLN A 99 8.38 4.17 16.20
CA GLN A 99 7.67 3.03 15.62
C GLN A 99 6.29 2.80 16.22
N LYS A 100 6.17 2.87 17.55
CA LYS A 100 4.89 2.69 18.25
C LYS A 100 3.88 3.78 17.91
N ALA A 101 4.32 5.04 17.85
CA ALA A 101 3.46 6.17 17.49
C ALA A 101 2.97 6.05 16.05
N TYR A 102 3.89 5.75 15.12
CA TYR A 102 3.58 5.53 13.71
C TYR A 102 2.57 4.38 13.51
N GLN A 103 2.78 3.24 14.18
CA GLN A 103 1.86 2.12 14.10
C GLN A 103 0.45 2.48 14.59
N LYS A 104 0.35 3.25 15.68
CA LYS A 104 -0.92 3.76 16.20
C LYS A 104 -1.63 4.66 15.19
N ASP A 105 -0.90 5.54 14.51
CA ASP A 105 -1.48 6.43 13.51
C ASP A 105 -1.88 5.69 12.23
N VAL A 106 -1.14 4.67 11.80
CA VAL A 106 -1.56 3.78 10.70
C VAL A 106 -2.85 3.03 11.04
N GLN A 107 -3.03 2.60 12.29
CA GLN A 107 -4.29 1.97 12.72
C GLN A 107 -5.47 2.94 12.67
N LYS A 108 -5.29 4.18 13.17
CA LYS A 108 -6.32 5.23 13.05
C LYS A 108 -6.64 5.53 11.58
N PHE A 109 -5.62 5.63 10.72
CA PHE A 109 -5.81 5.85 9.29
C PHE A 109 -6.71 4.77 8.67
N LYS A 110 -6.49 3.49 8.98
CA LYS A 110 -7.34 2.40 8.47
C LYS A 110 -8.79 2.52 8.96
N ALA A 111 -9.02 2.93 10.20
CA ALA A 111 -10.36 3.14 10.72
C ALA A 111 -11.06 4.32 10.01
N LEU A 112 -10.33 5.41 9.74
CA LEU A 112 -10.85 6.53 8.96
C LEU A 112 -11.20 6.13 7.53
N GLU A 113 -10.35 5.36 6.86
CA GLU A 113 -10.59 4.87 5.50
C GLU A 113 -11.84 3.97 5.42
N GLN A 114 -12.09 3.14 6.45
CA GLN A 114 -13.32 2.34 6.53
C GLN A 114 -14.56 3.21 6.71
N ASN A 115 -14.48 4.22 7.57
CA ASN A 115 -15.59 5.15 7.78
C ASN A 115 -15.89 5.97 6.52
N GLU A 116 -14.85 6.49 5.87
CA GLU A 116 -14.97 7.21 4.60
C GLU A 116 -15.69 6.36 3.54
N ARG A 117 -15.32 5.07 3.41
CA ARG A 117 -16.00 4.14 2.50
C ARG A 117 -17.48 3.95 2.83
N ALA A 118 -17.82 3.76 4.11
CA ALA A 118 -19.21 3.63 4.53
C ALA A 118 -20.03 4.89 4.21
N MET A 119 -19.43 6.08 4.38
CA MET A 119 -20.07 7.35 4.00
C MET A 119 -20.31 7.44 2.49
N TYR A 120 -19.36 7.00 1.66
CA TYR A 120 -19.58 6.95 0.20
C TYR A 120 -20.73 6.02 -0.19
N GLU A 121 -20.84 4.85 0.45
CA GLU A 121 -21.95 3.91 0.22
C GLU A 121 -23.29 4.55 0.61
N GLN A 122 -23.35 5.28 1.72
CA GLN A 122 -24.54 6.04 2.12
C GLN A 122 -24.91 7.13 1.09
N LEU A 123 -23.93 7.86 0.56
CA LEU A 123 -24.17 8.86 -0.47
C LEU A 123 -24.74 8.25 -1.76
N LEU A 124 -24.28 7.06 -2.15
CA LEU A 124 -24.82 6.32 -3.29
C LEU A 124 -26.30 5.95 -3.06
N LEU A 125 -26.63 5.42 -1.89
CA LEU A 125 -28.02 5.09 -1.53
C LEU A 125 -28.93 6.32 -1.53
N ILE A 126 -28.46 7.45 -1.00
CA ILE A 126 -29.20 8.71 -1.04
C ILE A 126 -29.46 9.15 -2.49
N SER A 127 -28.46 9.02 -3.37
CA SER A 127 -28.60 9.35 -4.78
C SER A 127 -29.65 8.47 -5.48
N GLU A 128 -29.66 7.18 -5.18
CA GLU A 128 -30.65 6.23 -5.69
C GLU A 128 -32.05 6.54 -5.19
N LEU A 129 -32.22 6.78 -3.90
CA LEU A 129 -33.51 7.18 -3.31
C LEU A 129 -34.07 8.43 -3.99
N LYS A 130 -33.24 9.46 -4.18
CA LYS A 130 -33.64 10.69 -4.90
C LYS A 130 -34.19 10.37 -6.30
N ARG A 131 -33.53 9.49 -7.06
CA ARG A 131 -34.00 9.07 -8.39
C ARG A 131 -35.34 8.35 -8.28
N ILE A 132 -35.48 7.41 -7.35
CA ILE A 132 -36.73 6.66 -7.15
C ILE A 132 -37.89 7.62 -6.84
N TYR A 133 -37.68 8.61 -5.97
CA TYR A 133 -38.72 9.60 -5.64
C TYR A 133 -39.23 10.33 -6.87
N ILE A 134 -38.35 10.82 -7.74
CA ILE A 134 -38.77 11.52 -8.97
C ILE A 134 -39.40 10.55 -9.96
N SER A 135 -38.75 9.42 -10.24
CA SER A 135 -39.22 8.43 -11.23
C SER A 135 -40.60 7.87 -10.92
N ARG A 136 -40.98 7.78 -9.64
CA ARG A 136 -42.33 7.34 -9.22
C ARG A 136 -43.46 8.22 -9.76
N HIS A 137 -43.19 9.48 -10.09
CA HIS A 137 -44.20 10.42 -10.58
C HIS A 137 -44.18 10.60 -12.11
N LEU A 138 -43.22 9.98 -12.80
CA LEU A 138 -43.11 10.06 -14.25
C LEU A 138 -43.90 8.91 -14.90
N LYS A 139 -44.58 9.20 -16.01
CA LYS A 139 -45.22 8.15 -16.83
C LYS A 139 -44.15 7.28 -17.48
N ARG A 140 -44.44 5.98 -17.57
CA ARG A 140 -43.62 5.02 -18.31
C ARG A 140 -43.67 5.28 -19.81
#